data_AF-A0A7V4G211-F1
#
_entry.id   AF-A0A7V4G211-F1
#
_cell.length_a   1.000
_cell.length_b   1.000
_cell.length_c   1.000
_cell.angle_alpha   90.00
_cell.angle_beta   90.00
_cell.angle_gamma   90.00
#
_symmetry.space_group_name_H-M   'P 1'
#
loop_
_entity.id
_entity.type
_entity.pdbx_description
1 polymer ?
#
loop_
_entity_poly.entity_id
_entity_poly.type
_entity_poly.pdbx_seq_one_letter_code
_entity_poly.pdbx_strand_id
1 'polypeptide(L)'
;MTKTSLIYASLLVAAGAVAACFNTKNIQSGGLKCAPSADPAVSPGVCPDGFFCGEGHLCYRNGSGAEKLCLVSEAQKPFGPFPSCSPPQQSTSFCDPVCQSGCSCHHRCQMVPGESEFDYSFQCVAQPAGQPLGDFQVCDLNNDLCAPGWICLAPLSTSTGCQPQCFRHCRQDSDCPQGSRCLLSIDVGDGKEENRVCSPPAVACNPVITTSAPGCANSLTGNTCYVFSVDAPDETMCDCEGTFKLGEACNSLHSCVAGHECVQGKCEKMCLLATGGVVCPTGQKCVPLANSTRFGTCQ
;
A
#
# COMPACT_ATOMS: atom_id res chain seq x y z
N MET A 1 73.96 18.58 -45.90
CA MET A 1 73.31 17.37 -46.45
C MET A 1 73.61 16.19 -45.54
N THR A 2 72.68 15.87 -44.63
CA THR A 2 72.66 14.65 -43.79
C THR A 2 71.28 14.62 -43.11
N LYS A 3 70.33 13.84 -43.66
CA LYS A 3 69.80 12.57 -43.14
C LYS A 3 68.94 12.66 -41.86
N THR A 4 67.61 12.61 -42.09
CA THR A 4 66.60 11.68 -41.53
C THR A 4 66.65 11.29 -40.05
N SER A 5 65.54 11.51 -39.32
CA SER A 5 64.72 10.45 -38.68
C SER A 5 63.50 11.02 -37.93
N LEU A 6 62.30 10.49 -38.24
CA LEU A 6 61.11 10.58 -37.40
C LEU A 6 61.36 9.81 -36.09
N ILE A 7 60.97 10.40 -34.96
CA ILE A 7 60.77 9.67 -33.71
C ILE A 7 59.36 10.00 -33.21
N TYR A 8 58.50 8.99 -33.24
CA TYR A 8 57.24 8.94 -32.51
C TYR A 8 57.55 9.03 -31.00
N ALA A 9 57.18 10.12 -30.35
CA ALA A 9 57.18 10.21 -28.89
C ALA A 9 55.78 9.87 -28.38
N SER A 10 55.57 8.60 -28.07
CA SER A 10 54.44 8.11 -27.29
C SER A 10 54.52 8.70 -25.88
N LEU A 11 53.76 9.77 -25.61
CA LEU A 11 53.63 10.31 -24.25
C LEU A 11 52.66 9.40 -23.47
N LEU A 12 53.21 8.36 -22.86
CA LEU A 12 52.60 7.67 -21.72
C LEU A 12 52.54 8.66 -20.56
N VAL A 13 51.43 9.40 -20.43
CA VAL A 13 51.11 10.08 -19.18
C VAL A 13 50.63 9.00 -18.21
N ALA A 14 51.57 8.53 -17.40
CA ALA A 14 51.25 7.74 -16.23
C ALA A 14 50.29 8.55 -15.35
N ALA A 15 49.02 8.19 -15.36
CA ALA A 15 48.08 8.55 -14.31
C ALA A 15 48.54 7.83 -13.04
N GLY A 16 49.51 8.42 -12.35
CA GLY A 16 49.80 8.10 -10.97
C GLY A 16 48.56 8.44 -10.17
N ALA A 17 47.67 7.46 -9.99
CA ALA A 17 46.68 7.49 -8.93
C ALA A 17 47.48 7.56 -7.64
N VAL A 18 47.74 8.78 -7.18
CA VAL A 18 48.13 9.02 -5.80
C VAL A 18 46.92 8.54 -5.02
N ALA A 19 46.98 7.30 -4.55
CA ALA A 19 46.13 6.79 -3.49
C ALA A 19 46.52 7.55 -2.21
N ALA A 20 46.25 8.86 -2.21
CA ALA A 20 46.17 9.64 -1.01
C ALA A 20 44.95 9.09 -0.29
N CYS A 21 45.19 8.20 0.67
CA CYS A 21 44.17 7.77 1.61
C CYS A 21 43.73 9.00 2.40
N PHE A 22 42.79 9.76 1.85
CA PHE A 22 42.14 10.84 2.58
C PHE A 22 41.50 10.22 3.81
N ASN A 23 41.77 10.79 4.98
CA ASN A 23 41.13 10.36 6.21
C ASN A 23 39.65 10.76 6.14
N THR A 24 38.83 9.86 5.59
CA THR A 24 37.38 10.03 5.39
C THR A 24 36.61 10.08 6.71
N LYS A 25 37.26 9.92 7.87
CA LYS A 25 36.60 9.97 9.18
C LYS A 25 36.01 11.35 9.51
N ASN A 26 36.58 12.43 8.98
CA ASN A 26 36.21 13.81 9.33
C ASN A 26 35.55 14.62 8.19
N ILE A 27 35.24 13.98 7.06
CA ILE A 27 34.59 14.66 5.93
C ILE A 27 33.09 14.80 6.25
N GLN A 28 32.60 16.03 6.23
CA GLN A 28 31.17 16.33 6.43
C GLN A 28 30.36 15.94 5.19
N SER A 29 29.11 15.50 5.41
CA SER A 29 28.18 15.17 4.31
C SER A 29 27.93 16.40 3.44
N GLY A 30 28.01 16.27 2.11
CA GLY A 30 27.92 17.40 1.17
C GLY A 30 29.21 18.20 0.99
N GLY A 31 30.29 17.84 1.69
CA GLY A 31 31.59 18.55 1.62
C GLY A 31 32.47 18.21 0.42
N LEU A 32 32.07 17.25 -0.43
CA LEU A 32 32.78 16.86 -1.64
C LEU A 32 31.84 16.98 -2.85
N LYS A 33 32.40 17.22 -4.04
CA LYS A 33 31.65 17.17 -5.31
C LYS A 33 31.77 15.81 -5.96
N CYS A 34 30.73 15.37 -6.64
CA CYS A 34 30.77 14.17 -7.44
C CYS A 34 31.74 14.35 -8.61
N ALA A 35 32.55 13.32 -8.88
CA ALA A 35 33.27 13.25 -10.13
C ALA A 35 32.27 13.03 -11.27
N PRO A 36 32.50 13.63 -12.45
CA PRO A 36 31.64 13.40 -13.61
C PRO A 36 31.62 11.91 -13.97
N SER A 37 30.43 11.37 -14.21
CA SER A 37 30.26 10.03 -14.77
C SER A 37 30.55 10.06 -16.28
N ALA A 38 30.90 8.89 -16.84
CA ALA A 38 31.13 8.76 -18.28
C ALA A 38 29.85 9.01 -19.12
N ASP A 39 28.68 8.92 -18.48
CA ASP A 39 27.39 9.27 -19.07
C ASP A 39 26.49 9.98 -18.02
N PRO A 40 26.42 11.33 -18.06
CA PRO A 40 25.64 12.12 -17.11
C PRO A 40 24.12 11.93 -17.26
N ALA A 41 23.63 11.28 -18.32
CA ALA A 41 22.21 10.93 -18.47
C ALA A 41 21.83 9.66 -17.69
N VAL A 42 22.81 8.84 -17.29
CA VAL A 42 22.60 7.51 -16.69
C VAL A 42 23.07 7.45 -15.24
N SER A 43 23.98 8.31 -14.81
CA SER A 43 24.48 8.31 -13.42
C SER A 43 24.87 9.71 -12.92
N PRO A 44 24.49 10.09 -11.68
CA PRO A 44 24.73 11.44 -11.14
C PRO A 44 26.20 11.78 -10.85
N GLY A 45 27.12 10.81 -10.93
CA GLY A 45 28.57 10.99 -10.71
C GLY A 45 29.16 9.96 -9.74
N VAL A 46 30.48 9.98 -9.54
CA VAL A 46 31.21 9.04 -8.66
C VAL A 46 31.76 9.76 -7.43
N CYS A 47 31.64 9.14 -6.26
CA CYS A 47 32.16 9.64 -4.99
C CYS A 47 33.17 8.65 -4.37
N PRO A 48 34.06 9.10 -3.46
CA PRO A 48 34.97 8.20 -2.74
C PRO A 48 34.23 7.15 -1.90
N ASP A 49 34.91 6.06 -1.59
CA ASP A 49 34.37 4.96 -0.80
C ASP A 49 33.75 5.46 0.52
N GLY A 50 32.53 4.99 0.81
CA GLY A 50 31.75 5.44 1.96
C GLY A 50 30.92 6.70 1.71
N PHE A 51 30.81 7.18 0.48
CA PHE A 51 29.95 8.30 0.08
C PHE A 51 29.15 7.96 -1.19
N PHE A 52 28.02 8.63 -1.41
CA PHE A 52 27.20 8.53 -2.63
C PHE A 52 26.94 9.92 -3.23
N CYS A 53 26.72 9.99 -4.55
CA CYS A 53 26.41 11.25 -5.23
C CYS A 53 24.91 11.57 -5.13
N GLY A 54 24.56 12.69 -4.49
CA GLY A 54 23.18 13.15 -4.34
C GLY A 54 22.85 14.40 -5.15
N GLU A 55 21.74 15.05 -4.81
CA GLU A 55 21.26 16.25 -5.49
C GLU A 55 22.30 17.39 -5.42
N GLY A 56 22.43 18.15 -6.51
CA GLY A 56 23.43 19.22 -6.64
C GLY A 56 24.86 18.76 -6.96
N HIS A 57 25.06 17.49 -7.34
CA HIS A 57 26.37 16.88 -7.61
C HIS A 57 27.34 16.96 -6.42
N LEU A 58 26.82 16.71 -5.22
CA LEU A 58 27.58 16.63 -3.97
C LEU A 58 27.60 15.20 -3.43
N CYS A 59 28.71 14.82 -2.77
CA CYS A 59 28.84 13.52 -2.13
C CYS A 59 28.38 13.55 -0.67
N TYR A 60 27.49 12.63 -0.33
CA TYR A 60 26.93 12.47 1.01
C TYR A 60 27.44 11.16 1.62
N ARG A 61 27.73 11.16 2.93
CA ARG A 61 28.35 10.00 3.59
C ARG A 61 27.34 8.89 3.79
N ASN A 62 27.75 7.66 3.50
CA ASN A 62 26.98 6.46 3.78
C ASN A 62 26.67 6.39 5.28
N GLY A 63 25.39 6.50 5.63
CA GLY A 63 24.91 6.40 7.00
C GLY A 63 24.94 7.70 7.83
N SER A 64 25.26 8.86 7.25
CA SER A 64 25.00 10.14 7.93
C SER A 64 23.82 10.87 7.27
N GLY A 65 22.62 10.70 7.84
CA GLY A 65 21.58 11.73 7.87
C GLY A 65 21.00 12.28 6.56
N ALA A 66 21.25 11.66 5.41
CA ALA A 66 20.49 11.89 4.18
C ALA A 66 20.20 10.53 3.54
N GLU A 67 18.93 10.15 3.62
CA GLU A 67 18.21 9.06 2.94
C GLU A 67 19.06 8.00 2.22
N LYS A 68 19.21 6.85 2.89
CA LYS A 68 19.61 5.59 2.26
C LYS A 68 18.50 5.16 1.29
N LEU A 69 18.63 5.50 0.01
CA LEU A 69 18.00 4.71 -1.05
C LEU A 69 18.61 3.31 -0.98
N CYS A 70 17.83 2.32 -0.53
CA CYS A 70 18.28 0.93 -0.47
C CYS A 70 18.53 0.43 -1.91
N LEU A 71 19.79 0.47 -2.37
CA LEU A 71 20.18 -0.19 -3.61
C LEU A 71 20.19 -1.70 -3.36
N VAL A 72 19.06 -2.35 -3.59
CA VAL A 72 19.00 -3.81 -3.75
C VAL A 72 19.09 -4.15 -5.24
N SER A 73 19.71 -5.28 -5.55
CA SER A 73 19.83 -5.80 -6.92
C SER A 73 18.43 -5.96 -7.54
N GLU A 74 18.30 -5.90 -8.87
CA GLU A 74 16.99 -5.90 -9.57
C GLU A 74 16.01 -7.03 -9.17
N ALA A 75 16.49 -8.11 -8.53
CA ALA A 75 15.68 -9.19 -7.98
C ALA A 75 14.94 -8.84 -6.66
N GLN A 76 15.33 -7.77 -5.97
CA GLN A 76 14.71 -7.27 -4.74
C GLN A 76 14.56 -5.74 -4.93
N LYS A 77 13.35 -5.25 -5.19
CA LYS A 77 13.15 -3.78 -5.26
C LYS A 77 13.28 -3.18 -3.85
N PRO A 78 13.80 -1.95 -3.68
CA PRO A 78 13.78 -1.27 -2.40
C PRO A 78 12.36 -1.24 -1.84
N PHE A 79 12.24 -1.68 -0.60
CA PHE A 79 11.03 -1.51 0.19
C PHE A 79 11.12 -0.17 0.91
N GLY A 80 10.81 0.92 0.21
CA GLY A 80 10.80 2.28 0.78
C GLY A 80 11.04 3.38 -0.26
N PRO A 81 10.82 4.64 0.15
CA PRO A 81 9.52 5.29 0.10
C PRO A 81 8.97 5.37 -1.33
N PHE A 82 7.64 5.27 -1.47
CA PHE A 82 7.01 5.53 -2.76
C PHE A 82 7.36 6.96 -3.21
N PRO A 83 7.81 7.17 -4.47
CA PRO A 83 8.38 8.44 -4.93
C PRO A 83 7.42 9.64 -4.82
N SER A 84 6.14 9.41 -4.55
CA SER A 84 5.11 10.43 -4.35
C SER A 84 4.82 10.77 -2.88
N CYS A 85 5.48 10.14 -1.91
CA CYS A 85 5.12 10.26 -0.50
C CYS A 85 6.09 11.16 0.25
N SER A 86 5.60 12.30 0.75
CA SER A 86 6.33 13.09 1.75
C SER A 86 6.01 12.56 3.14
N PRO A 87 7.00 12.11 3.93
CA PRO A 87 6.75 11.68 5.30
C PRO A 87 6.17 12.85 6.11
N PRO A 88 5.18 12.61 6.99
CA PRO A 88 4.69 13.64 7.88
C PRO A 88 5.83 14.18 8.77
N GLN A 89 5.82 15.48 9.04
CA GLN A 89 6.81 16.12 9.91
C GLN A 89 6.56 15.71 11.39
N GLN A 90 7.37 14.78 11.90
CA GLN A 90 7.52 14.34 13.31
C GLN A 90 6.36 13.47 13.86
N SER A 91 6.56 12.41 14.69
CA SER A 91 7.33 12.34 15.93
C SER A 91 7.95 10.96 16.30
N THR A 92 9.21 11.01 16.75
CA THR A 92 9.94 10.22 17.77
C THR A 92 9.97 8.68 17.84
N SER A 93 9.14 7.89 17.15
CA SER A 93 9.29 6.41 17.20
C SER A 93 8.47 5.64 16.17
N PHE A 94 7.68 6.32 15.37
CA PHE A 94 6.68 5.70 14.50
C PHE A 94 7.14 5.73 13.05
N CYS A 95 7.08 4.58 12.41
CA CYS A 95 7.20 4.50 10.96
C CYS A 95 5.87 4.88 10.31
N ASP A 96 5.91 5.27 9.03
CA ASP A 96 4.73 5.61 8.26
C ASP A 96 4.29 4.38 7.44
N PRO A 97 3.10 3.82 7.67
CA PRO A 97 2.65 2.63 6.94
C PRO A 97 2.28 2.93 5.48
N VAL A 98 1.91 4.16 5.14
CA VAL A 98 1.53 4.55 3.77
C VAL A 98 2.78 4.88 2.97
N CYS A 99 3.66 5.73 3.52
CA CYS A 99 4.91 6.09 2.86
C CYS A 99 5.99 5.00 2.98
N GLN A 100 5.83 4.02 3.87
CA GLN A 100 6.85 3.04 4.24
C GLN A 100 8.19 3.71 4.61
N SER A 101 8.10 4.81 5.35
CA SER A 101 9.24 5.60 5.79
C SER A 101 9.52 5.42 7.28
N GLY A 102 10.75 5.70 7.70
CA GLY A 102 11.19 5.57 9.09
C GLY A 102 11.78 4.22 9.45
N CYS A 103 11.74 3.23 8.54
CA CYS A 103 12.33 1.91 8.75
C CYS A 103 13.69 1.73 8.07
N SER A 104 14.51 0.86 8.66
CA SER A 104 15.77 0.41 8.05
C SER A 104 15.52 -0.51 6.87
N CYS A 105 16.50 -0.70 5.99
CA CYS A 105 16.37 -1.65 4.87
C CYS A 105 15.97 -3.06 5.38
N HIS A 106 15.22 -3.78 4.56
CA HIS A 106 14.63 -5.10 4.90
C HIS A 106 13.67 -5.08 6.09
N HIS A 107 13.23 -3.90 6.54
CA HIS A 107 12.14 -3.75 7.49
C HIS A 107 10.98 -3.04 6.82
N ARG A 108 9.76 -3.35 7.27
CA ARG A 108 8.55 -2.66 6.86
C ARG A 108 7.90 -1.99 8.05
N CYS A 109 7.12 -0.96 7.78
CA CYS A 109 6.26 -0.39 8.78
C CYS A 109 5.01 -1.26 8.92
N GLN A 110 4.87 -1.96 10.05
CA GLN A 110 3.75 -2.85 10.33
C GLN A 110 2.99 -2.36 11.56
N MET A 111 1.66 -2.47 11.49
CA MET A 111 0.77 -2.34 12.64
C MET A 111 0.96 -3.56 13.55
N VAL A 112 1.48 -3.35 14.74
CA VAL A 112 1.68 -4.40 15.74
C VAL A 112 0.82 -4.13 16.98
N PRO A 113 0.25 -5.17 17.60
CA PRO A 113 -0.47 -5.01 18.86
C PRO A 113 0.48 -4.49 19.95
N GLY A 114 0.00 -3.55 20.75
CA GLY A 114 0.66 -2.98 21.91
C GLY A 114 0.44 -3.82 23.17
N GLU A 115 0.54 -3.19 24.34
CA GLU A 115 0.40 -3.89 25.63
C GLU A 115 -1.05 -4.28 25.95
N SER A 116 -2.04 -3.70 25.25
CA SER A 116 -3.45 -4.07 25.37
C SER A 116 -4.02 -4.54 24.03
N GLU A 117 -5.09 -5.35 24.06
CA GLU A 117 -5.76 -5.86 22.84
C GLU A 117 -6.32 -4.76 21.92
N PHE A 118 -6.45 -3.54 22.44
CA PHE A 118 -6.95 -2.38 21.72
C PHE A 118 -5.84 -1.36 21.42
N ASP A 119 -4.63 -1.57 21.90
CA ASP A 119 -3.51 -0.69 21.61
C ASP A 119 -2.78 -1.24 20.38
N TYR A 120 -2.56 -0.40 19.38
CA TYR A 120 -1.79 -0.77 18.20
C TYR A 120 -0.79 0.34 17.92
N SER A 121 0.42 -0.06 17.52
CA SER A 121 1.47 0.87 17.16
C SER A 121 2.10 0.49 15.83
N PHE A 122 2.60 1.49 15.10
CA PHE A 122 3.39 1.25 13.90
C PHE A 122 4.85 1.06 14.27
N GLN A 123 5.37 -0.14 14.01
CA GLN A 123 6.75 -0.50 14.31
C GLN A 123 7.46 -1.03 13.07
N CYS A 124 8.77 -0.79 13.03
CA CYS A 124 9.63 -1.36 12.01
C CYS A 124 9.94 -2.81 12.32
N VAL A 125 9.32 -3.70 11.57
CA VAL A 125 9.51 -5.15 11.70
C VAL A 125 10.34 -5.67 10.53
N ALA A 126 11.12 -6.73 10.74
CA ALA A 126 11.81 -7.38 9.65
C ALA A 126 10.79 -7.94 8.63
N GLN A 127 10.98 -7.65 7.34
CA GLN A 127 10.21 -8.29 6.29
C GLN A 127 10.56 -9.78 6.28
N PRO A 128 9.57 -10.69 6.38
CA PRO A 128 9.85 -12.12 6.29
C PRO A 128 10.49 -12.47 4.95
N ALA A 129 11.36 -13.49 4.94
CA ALA A 129 11.95 -13.98 3.72
C ALA A 129 10.88 -14.59 2.80
N GLY A 130 10.82 -14.14 1.54
CA GLY A 130 9.84 -14.64 0.57
C GLY A 130 9.56 -13.63 -0.54
N GLN A 131 8.67 -14.00 -1.46
CA GLN A 131 8.14 -13.07 -2.45
C GLN A 131 7.03 -12.23 -1.78
N PRO A 132 7.15 -10.89 -1.76
CA PRO A 132 6.13 -10.04 -1.18
C PRO A 132 4.82 -10.13 -1.97
N LEU A 133 3.70 -10.11 -1.24
CA LEU A 133 2.35 -10.15 -1.78
C LEU A 133 1.79 -8.72 -1.97
N GLY A 134 1.20 -8.47 -3.14
CA GLY A 134 0.60 -7.18 -3.50
C GLY A 134 -0.89 -7.07 -3.16
N ASP A 135 -1.56 -6.06 -3.74
CA ASP A 135 -2.96 -5.75 -3.49
C ASP A 135 -3.88 -6.98 -3.66
N PHE A 136 -4.68 -7.26 -2.62
CA PHE A 136 -5.72 -8.29 -2.55
C PHE A 136 -5.24 -9.73 -2.79
N GLN A 137 -3.92 -9.96 -2.75
CA GLN A 137 -3.38 -11.31 -2.79
C GLN A 137 -3.62 -12.02 -1.46
N VAL A 138 -3.92 -13.32 -1.52
CA VAL A 138 -4.17 -14.17 -0.35
C VAL A 138 -2.90 -14.25 0.50
N CYS A 139 -3.04 -14.00 1.80
CA CYS A 139 -1.95 -14.03 2.77
C CYS A 139 -2.24 -14.98 3.94
N ASP A 140 -1.20 -15.26 4.73
CA ASP A 140 -1.30 -16.02 5.98
C ASP A 140 -1.16 -15.05 7.16
N LEU A 141 -2.13 -15.02 8.07
CA LEU A 141 -2.12 -14.16 9.25
C LEU A 141 -0.95 -14.47 10.19
N ASN A 142 -0.43 -15.71 10.18
CA ASN A 142 0.69 -16.12 11.01
C ASN A 142 2.06 -15.83 10.36
N ASN A 143 2.06 -15.64 9.04
CA ASN A 143 3.26 -15.35 8.27
C ASN A 143 2.90 -14.29 7.21
N ASP A 144 2.77 -13.06 7.67
CA ASP A 144 2.37 -11.93 6.83
C ASP A 144 3.49 -11.59 5.82
N LEU A 145 3.36 -12.16 4.63
CA LEU A 145 4.20 -11.90 3.47
C LEU A 145 3.74 -10.69 2.66
N CYS A 146 2.78 -9.89 3.14
CA CYS A 146 2.33 -8.70 2.44
C CYS A 146 3.50 -7.74 2.20
N ALA A 147 3.44 -7.07 1.06
CA ALA A 147 4.45 -6.11 0.67
C ALA A 147 4.51 -4.96 1.68
N PRO A 148 5.65 -4.29 1.81
CA PRO A 148 5.77 -3.10 2.66
C PRO A 148 4.82 -2.01 2.17
N GLY A 149 3.88 -1.60 3.02
CA GLY A 149 2.77 -0.71 2.66
C GLY A 149 1.41 -1.39 2.78
N TRP A 150 1.43 -2.70 3.00
CA TRP A 150 0.25 -3.54 3.10
C TRP A 150 0.20 -4.25 4.45
N ILE A 151 -1.01 -4.68 4.79
CA ILE A 151 -1.33 -5.46 5.97
C ILE A 151 -2.18 -6.67 5.58
N CYS A 152 -1.90 -7.83 6.18
CA CYS A 152 -2.72 -9.01 6.02
C CYS A 152 -3.95 -8.91 6.95
N LEU A 153 -5.15 -8.80 6.38
CA LEU A 153 -6.39 -8.74 7.16
C LEU A 153 -7.22 -10.00 6.94
N ALA A 154 -7.79 -10.49 8.04
CA ALA A 154 -8.78 -11.55 8.00
C ALA A 154 -10.11 -11.01 7.44
N PRO A 155 -10.87 -11.81 6.68
CA PRO A 155 -12.24 -11.44 6.36
C PRO A 155 -13.07 -11.38 7.66
N LEU A 156 -14.09 -10.51 7.69
CA LEU A 156 -15.04 -10.43 8.81
C LEU A 156 -15.79 -11.75 9.05
N SER A 157 -15.86 -12.58 8.01
CA SER A 157 -16.52 -13.87 8.02
C SER A 157 -15.56 -14.98 7.64
N THR A 158 -15.47 -16.00 8.49
CA THR A 158 -14.75 -17.24 8.21
C THR A 158 -15.63 -18.31 7.56
N SER A 159 -16.92 -18.04 7.32
CA SER A 159 -17.91 -19.09 7.08
C SER A 159 -17.93 -19.67 5.66
N THR A 160 -17.21 -19.11 4.69
CA THR A 160 -17.37 -19.50 3.29
C THR A 160 -16.14 -19.18 2.44
N GLY A 161 -15.10 -20.02 2.46
CA GLY A 161 -14.02 -20.00 1.46
C GLY A 161 -13.15 -18.72 1.37
N CYS A 162 -13.49 -17.71 2.17
CA CYS A 162 -12.79 -16.45 2.27
C CYS A 162 -11.47 -16.61 2.99
N GLN A 163 -10.42 -16.11 2.36
CA GLN A 163 -9.07 -16.20 2.86
C GLN A 163 -8.58 -14.80 3.25
N PRO A 164 -7.67 -14.67 4.22
CA PRO A 164 -7.02 -13.40 4.52
C PRO A 164 -6.34 -12.83 3.27
N GLN A 165 -6.37 -11.50 3.12
CA GLN A 165 -5.81 -10.81 1.96
C GLN A 165 -4.94 -9.62 2.38
N CYS A 166 -4.00 -9.26 1.50
CA CYS A 166 -3.18 -8.07 1.66
C CYS A 166 -3.93 -6.81 1.24
N PHE A 167 -4.09 -5.86 2.17
CA PHE A 167 -4.69 -4.56 1.92
C PHE A 167 -3.65 -3.46 2.05
N ARG A 168 -3.62 -2.53 1.10
CA ARG A 168 -2.68 -1.41 1.09
C ARG A 168 -3.15 -0.32 2.05
N HIS A 169 -2.28 0.18 2.91
CA HIS A 169 -2.56 1.40 3.69
C HIS A 169 -2.71 2.62 2.78
N CYS A 170 -3.62 3.53 3.16
CA CYS A 170 -3.89 4.73 2.38
C CYS A 170 -4.33 5.89 3.27
N ARG A 171 -4.21 7.12 2.75
CA ARG A 171 -4.78 8.35 3.34
C ARG A 171 -5.90 8.91 2.47
N GLN A 172 -5.79 8.70 1.17
CA GLN A 172 -6.69 9.22 0.16
C GLN A 172 -6.75 8.26 -1.03
N ASP A 173 -7.77 8.42 -1.87
CA ASP A 173 -8.01 7.56 -3.03
C ASP A 173 -6.82 7.46 -3.99
N SER A 174 -6.01 8.51 -4.11
CA SER A 174 -4.84 8.51 -5.00
C SER A 174 -3.73 7.54 -4.57
N ASP A 175 -3.76 7.05 -3.33
CA ASP A 175 -2.80 6.06 -2.82
C ASP A 175 -3.17 4.63 -3.24
N CYS A 176 -4.42 4.46 -3.69
CA CYS A 176 -5.01 3.17 -4.06
C CYS A 176 -4.83 2.85 -5.55
N PRO A 177 -4.83 1.55 -5.91
CA PRO A 177 -4.82 1.14 -7.31
C PRO A 177 -6.07 1.65 -8.05
N GLN A 178 -5.99 1.71 -9.38
CA GLN A 178 -7.08 2.23 -10.20
C GLN A 178 -8.41 1.50 -9.93
N GLY A 179 -9.46 2.26 -9.59
CA GLY A 179 -10.79 1.73 -9.29
C GLY A 179 -11.01 1.31 -7.83
N SER A 180 -9.97 1.36 -6.99
CA SER A 180 -10.06 1.21 -5.54
C SER A 180 -10.20 2.57 -4.84
N ARG A 181 -10.62 2.56 -3.57
CA ARG A 181 -10.84 3.76 -2.75
C ARG A 181 -10.26 3.61 -1.36
N CYS A 182 -9.92 4.72 -0.72
CA CYS A 182 -9.35 4.74 0.62
C CYS A 182 -10.42 4.90 1.71
N LEU A 183 -11.17 3.82 1.97
CA LEU A 183 -12.37 3.89 2.81
C LEU A 183 -12.49 2.80 3.87
N LEU A 184 -11.68 1.73 3.79
CA LEU A 184 -11.78 0.64 4.76
C LEU A 184 -11.01 1.04 6.00
N SER A 185 -11.73 1.51 7.02
CA SER A 185 -11.13 1.80 8.32
C SER A 185 -10.76 0.52 9.05
N ILE A 186 -9.55 0.48 9.58
CA ILE A 186 -9.08 -0.53 10.51
C ILE A 186 -9.24 0.04 11.91
N ASP A 187 -9.99 -0.64 12.76
CA ASP A 187 -10.13 -0.27 14.16
C ASP A 187 -8.80 -0.58 14.90
N VAL A 188 -7.98 0.44 15.02
CA VAL A 188 -6.84 0.51 15.94
C VAL A 188 -7.32 1.31 17.14
N GLY A 189 -7.46 0.67 18.30
CA GLY A 189 -8.16 1.26 19.42
C GLY A 189 -7.61 2.61 19.90
N ASP A 190 -8.41 3.25 20.75
CA ASP A 190 -8.38 4.66 21.17
C ASP A 190 -8.79 5.71 20.11
N GLY A 191 -9.04 5.34 18.85
CA GLY A 191 -9.74 6.19 17.87
C GLY A 191 -9.01 7.50 17.51
N LYS A 192 -7.70 7.58 17.74
CA LYS A 192 -6.90 8.80 17.54
C LYS A 192 -6.22 8.89 16.17
N GLU A 193 -6.12 7.78 15.44
CA GLU A 193 -5.63 7.77 14.05
C GLU A 193 -6.54 6.91 13.18
N GLU A 194 -7.17 7.53 12.18
CA GLU A 194 -7.91 6.80 11.15
C GLU A 194 -6.93 6.03 10.25
N ASN A 195 -6.60 4.81 10.64
CA ASN A 195 -5.90 3.89 9.77
C ASN A 195 -6.87 3.35 8.74
N ARG A 196 -6.62 3.68 7.47
CA ARG A 196 -7.43 3.22 6.35
C ARG A 196 -6.62 2.36 5.40
N VAL A 197 -7.31 1.44 4.74
CA VAL A 197 -6.77 0.65 3.65
C VAL A 197 -7.63 0.76 2.40
N CYS A 198 -6.99 0.47 1.27
CA CYS A 198 -7.63 0.45 -0.03
C CYS A 198 -8.63 -0.68 -0.13
N SER A 199 -9.85 -0.36 -0.58
CA SER A 199 -10.86 -1.35 -0.92
C SER A 199 -10.47 -2.15 -2.16
N PRO A 200 -11.03 -3.36 -2.36
CA PRO A 200 -11.05 -4.00 -3.67
C PRO A 200 -11.60 -3.04 -4.74
N PRO A 201 -11.20 -3.21 -6.02
CA PRO A 201 -11.68 -2.33 -7.08
C PRO A 201 -13.19 -2.52 -7.30
N ALA A 202 -13.87 -1.43 -7.67
CA ALA A 202 -15.27 -1.50 -8.04
C ALA A 202 -15.47 -2.47 -9.23
N VAL A 203 -16.46 -3.34 -9.12
CA VAL A 203 -16.85 -4.29 -10.17
C VAL A 203 -18.35 -4.24 -10.38
N ALA A 204 -18.79 -4.40 -11.61
CA ALA A 204 -20.22 -4.48 -11.92
C ALA A 204 -20.77 -5.83 -11.43
N CYS A 205 -21.51 -5.81 -10.34
CA CYS A 205 -22.24 -6.95 -9.81
C CYS A 205 -23.62 -6.49 -9.28
N ASN A 206 -24.46 -7.42 -8.83
CA ASN A 206 -25.78 -7.09 -8.31
C ASN A 206 -25.88 -7.40 -6.80
N PRO A 207 -25.92 -6.39 -5.91
CA PRO A 207 -25.93 -6.57 -4.45
C PRO A 207 -27.29 -6.99 -3.91
N VAL A 208 -28.30 -7.13 -4.77
CA VAL A 208 -29.67 -7.49 -4.39
C VAL A 208 -29.89 -9.01 -4.45
N ILE A 209 -29.00 -9.74 -5.13
CA ILE A 209 -29.12 -11.19 -5.29
C ILE A 209 -28.64 -11.87 -3.99
N THR A 210 -29.43 -12.82 -3.50
CA THR A 210 -29.17 -13.57 -2.25
C THR A 210 -28.35 -14.85 -2.47
N THR A 211 -27.74 -14.98 -3.63
CA THR A 211 -26.88 -16.10 -4.05
C THR A 211 -25.60 -15.50 -4.62
N SER A 212 -24.55 -16.30 -4.77
CA SER A 212 -23.28 -15.89 -5.40
C SER A 212 -23.55 -15.01 -6.61
N ALA A 213 -23.20 -13.73 -6.51
CA ALA A 213 -23.65 -12.75 -7.47
C ALA A 213 -22.90 -12.90 -8.80
N PRO A 214 -23.60 -12.90 -9.96
CA PRO A 214 -22.95 -12.76 -11.25
C PRO A 214 -22.05 -11.52 -11.26
N GLY A 215 -20.81 -11.67 -11.71
CA GLY A 215 -19.80 -10.60 -11.69
C GLY A 215 -18.74 -10.77 -10.59
N CYS A 216 -19.03 -11.55 -9.53
CA CYS A 216 -18.03 -11.93 -8.51
C CYS A 216 -17.30 -13.25 -8.82
N ALA A 217 -17.43 -13.76 -10.04
CA ALA A 217 -16.93 -15.09 -10.44
C ALA A 217 -15.39 -15.21 -10.51
N ASN A 218 -14.66 -14.08 -10.54
CA ASN A 218 -13.23 -14.06 -10.84
C ASN A 218 -12.33 -13.98 -9.61
N SER A 219 -12.89 -13.82 -8.41
CA SER A 219 -12.14 -13.70 -7.18
C SER A 219 -12.83 -14.60 -6.16
N LEU A 220 -12.23 -15.75 -5.87
CA LEU A 220 -12.47 -16.62 -4.72
C LEU A 220 -13.94 -17.09 -4.49
N THR A 221 -14.13 -18.41 -4.40
CA THR A 221 -15.39 -19.01 -3.91
C THR A 221 -15.77 -18.43 -2.55
N GLY A 222 -16.96 -17.83 -2.44
CA GLY A 222 -17.45 -17.23 -1.19
C GLY A 222 -17.69 -15.71 -1.25
N ASN A 223 -17.30 -15.05 -2.34
CA ASN A 223 -17.52 -13.62 -2.50
C ASN A 223 -18.96 -13.28 -2.91
N THR A 224 -19.49 -12.23 -2.29
CA THR A 224 -20.82 -11.67 -2.47
C THR A 224 -20.70 -10.24 -2.99
N CYS A 225 -21.70 -9.81 -3.76
CA CYS A 225 -21.75 -8.44 -4.24
C CYS A 225 -22.33 -7.53 -3.16
N TYR A 226 -21.63 -6.43 -2.89
CA TYR A 226 -22.09 -5.38 -2.01
C TYR A 226 -22.09 -4.03 -2.73
N VAL A 227 -22.84 -3.08 -2.17
CA VAL A 227 -22.66 -1.67 -2.54
C VAL A 227 -21.33 -1.19 -1.99
N PHE A 228 -20.63 -0.38 -2.76
CA PHE A 228 -19.24 -0.06 -2.47
C PHE A 228 -19.08 0.72 -1.16
N SER A 229 -19.82 1.82 -1.03
CA SER A 229 -19.95 2.59 0.21
C SER A 229 -21.17 3.51 0.15
N VAL A 230 -21.50 4.15 1.27
CA VAL A 230 -22.54 5.20 1.30
C VAL A 230 -22.18 6.45 0.50
N ASP A 231 -20.88 6.69 0.26
CA ASP A 231 -20.37 7.83 -0.52
C ASP A 231 -20.29 7.52 -2.03
N ALA A 232 -20.26 6.24 -2.39
CA ALA A 232 -20.34 5.75 -3.77
C ALA A 232 -21.44 4.69 -3.91
N PRO A 233 -22.71 5.03 -3.58
CA PRO A 233 -23.74 4.01 -3.37
C PRO A 233 -24.29 3.44 -4.69
N ASP A 234 -23.89 3.98 -5.84
CA ASP A 234 -24.18 3.46 -7.18
C ASP A 234 -23.05 2.57 -7.76
N GLU A 235 -21.93 2.47 -7.05
CA GLU A 235 -20.83 1.54 -7.33
C GLU A 235 -21.00 0.25 -6.51
N THR A 236 -20.44 -0.85 -7.00
CA THR A 236 -20.52 -2.16 -6.35
C THR A 236 -19.14 -2.80 -6.29
N MET A 237 -18.93 -3.70 -5.34
CA MET A 237 -17.74 -4.53 -5.26
C MET A 237 -18.05 -5.95 -4.82
N CYS A 238 -17.07 -6.82 -4.98
CA CYS A 238 -17.12 -8.17 -4.44
C CYS A 238 -16.26 -8.24 -3.18
N ASP A 239 -16.89 -8.66 -2.09
CA ASP A 239 -16.23 -8.89 -0.82
C ASP A 239 -16.76 -10.19 -0.21
N CYS A 240 -16.13 -10.62 0.87
CA CYS A 240 -16.50 -11.80 1.61
C CYS A 240 -17.91 -11.70 2.18
N GLU A 241 -18.67 -12.79 2.06
CA GLU A 241 -20.03 -12.81 2.58
C GLU A 241 -20.03 -12.66 4.11
N GLY A 242 -20.67 -11.59 4.59
CA GLY A 242 -20.93 -11.38 6.00
C GLY A 242 -21.84 -12.44 6.63
N THR A 243 -21.96 -12.42 7.95
CA THR A 243 -22.73 -13.44 8.70
C THR A 243 -24.02 -12.91 9.29
N PHE A 244 -24.17 -11.58 9.41
CA PHE A 244 -25.31 -10.96 10.05
C PHE A 244 -26.55 -11.00 9.14
N LYS A 245 -27.66 -11.44 9.70
CA LYS A 245 -28.95 -11.61 9.01
C LYS A 245 -29.79 -10.36 9.08
N LEU A 246 -30.86 -10.32 8.29
CA LEU A 246 -31.85 -9.24 8.30
C LEU A 246 -32.27 -8.84 9.72
N GLY A 247 -32.13 -7.56 10.04
CA GLY A 247 -32.49 -6.95 11.33
C GLY A 247 -31.46 -7.12 12.45
N GLU A 248 -30.42 -7.94 12.26
CA GLU A 248 -29.32 -8.05 13.23
C GLU A 248 -28.48 -6.78 13.27
N ALA A 249 -27.91 -6.49 14.44
CA ALA A 249 -27.04 -5.35 14.62
C ALA A 249 -25.73 -5.56 13.85
N CYS A 250 -25.27 -4.52 13.18
CA CYS A 250 -24.04 -4.51 12.41
C CYS A 250 -23.27 -3.22 12.65
N ASN A 251 -21.94 -3.27 12.48
CA ASN A 251 -21.03 -2.17 12.78
C ASN A 251 -20.14 -1.78 11.58
N SER A 252 -20.15 -2.56 10.51
CA SER A 252 -19.42 -2.25 9.28
C SER A 252 -20.30 -2.49 8.06
N LEU A 253 -20.00 -1.77 6.99
CA LEU A 253 -20.48 -2.14 5.67
C LEU A 253 -20.00 -3.59 5.36
N HIS A 254 -20.82 -4.36 4.65
CA HIS A 254 -20.51 -5.72 4.16
C HIS A 254 -20.49 -6.83 5.21
N SER A 255 -20.83 -6.53 6.47
CA SER A 255 -20.92 -7.55 7.52
C SER A 255 -22.18 -8.44 7.42
N CYS A 256 -23.13 -8.08 6.56
CA CYS A 256 -24.40 -8.76 6.39
C CYS A 256 -24.35 -9.87 5.33
N VAL A 257 -25.22 -10.87 5.42
CA VAL A 257 -25.36 -11.94 4.42
C VAL A 257 -25.77 -11.41 3.05
N ALA A 258 -25.61 -12.21 1.98
CA ALA A 258 -25.92 -11.80 0.62
C ALA A 258 -27.33 -11.20 0.45
N GLY A 259 -27.44 -10.15 -0.36
CA GLY A 259 -28.67 -9.39 -0.56
C GLY A 259 -29.01 -8.39 0.54
N HIS A 260 -28.12 -8.17 1.51
CA HIS A 260 -28.31 -7.26 2.64
C HIS A 260 -27.10 -6.37 2.85
N GLU A 261 -27.31 -5.19 3.43
CA GLU A 261 -26.27 -4.20 3.73
C GLU A 261 -26.47 -3.60 5.13
N CYS A 262 -25.37 -3.20 5.77
CA CYS A 262 -25.44 -2.56 7.07
C CYS A 262 -25.86 -1.09 6.93
N VAL A 263 -27.08 -0.76 7.34
CA VAL A 263 -27.63 0.60 7.29
C VAL A 263 -28.13 0.99 8.67
N GLN A 264 -27.64 2.13 9.17
CA GLN A 264 -28.01 2.65 10.51
C GLN A 264 -27.80 1.61 11.63
N GLY A 265 -26.76 0.79 11.51
CA GLY A 265 -26.41 -0.24 12.48
C GLY A 265 -27.26 -1.50 12.45
N LYS A 266 -28.06 -1.71 11.38
CA LYS A 266 -28.81 -2.95 11.15
C LYS A 266 -28.65 -3.47 9.74
N CYS A 267 -28.65 -4.78 9.58
CA CYS A 267 -28.67 -5.41 8.27
C CYS A 267 -30.05 -5.26 7.63
N GLU A 268 -30.13 -4.50 6.55
CA GLU A 268 -31.36 -4.25 5.80
C GLU A 268 -31.30 -4.93 4.43
N LYS A 269 -32.45 -5.38 3.93
CA LYS A 269 -32.52 -6.04 2.62
C LYS A 269 -32.33 -5.02 1.50
N MET A 270 -31.43 -5.31 0.57
CA MET A 270 -31.18 -4.47 -0.59
C MET A 270 -32.32 -4.58 -1.63
N CYS A 271 -32.52 -3.53 -2.42
CA CYS A 271 -33.48 -3.47 -3.52
C CYS A 271 -32.98 -2.60 -4.69
N LEU A 272 -33.57 -2.77 -5.87
CA LEU A 272 -33.29 -1.97 -7.06
C LEU A 272 -34.34 -0.86 -7.23
N LEU A 273 -33.89 0.39 -7.32
CA LEU A 273 -34.78 1.54 -7.51
C LEU A 273 -35.37 1.61 -8.93
N ALA A 274 -34.58 1.28 -9.94
CA ALA A 274 -34.90 1.56 -11.34
C ALA A 274 -35.82 0.54 -12.03
N THR A 275 -35.95 -0.68 -11.50
CA THR A 275 -36.53 -1.81 -12.25
C THR A 275 -37.76 -2.45 -11.62
N GLY A 276 -38.19 -2.02 -10.42
CA GLY A 276 -39.24 -2.73 -9.67
C GLY A 276 -38.90 -4.21 -9.39
N GLY A 277 -37.61 -4.60 -9.55
CA GLY A 277 -37.18 -5.95 -9.87
C GLY A 277 -36.72 -6.84 -8.71
N VAL A 278 -36.67 -6.33 -7.49
CA VAL A 278 -36.79 -7.15 -6.27
C VAL A 278 -37.71 -6.38 -5.33
N VAL A 279 -38.93 -6.91 -5.23
CA VAL A 279 -39.99 -6.34 -4.42
C VAL A 279 -39.60 -6.54 -2.96
N CYS A 280 -39.47 -5.44 -2.23
CA CYS A 280 -39.38 -5.50 -0.79
C CYS A 280 -40.52 -6.38 -0.23
N PRO A 281 -40.31 -7.08 0.90
CA PRO A 281 -41.37 -7.83 1.56
C PRO A 281 -42.69 -7.03 1.61
N THR A 282 -43.81 -7.72 1.47
CA THR A 282 -45.14 -7.08 1.37
C THR A 282 -45.33 -6.01 2.45
N GLY A 283 -45.62 -4.78 2.03
CA GLY A 283 -45.82 -3.63 2.92
C GLY A 283 -44.61 -2.71 3.07
N GLN A 284 -43.43 -3.12 2.61
CA GLN A 284 -42.22 -2.29 2.60
C GLN A 284 -42.01 -1.57 1.26
N LYS A 285 -41.29 -0.45 1.30
CA LYS A 285 -40.88 0.31 0.11
C LYS A 285 -39.36 0.26 -0.05
N CYS A 286 -38.92 0.33 -1.31
CA CYS A 286 -37.51 0.51 -1.61
C CYS A 286 -37.15 1.98 -1.40
N VAL A 287 -36.39 2.27 -0.35
CA VAL A 287 -35.90 3.61 -0.01
C VAL A 287 -34.46 3.74 -0.51
N PRO A 288 -34.09 4.83 -1.21
CA PRO A 288 -32.73 5.02 -1.70
C PRO A 288 -31.68 4.90 -0.60
N LEU A 289 -30.58 4.21 -0.90
CA LEU A 289 -29.42 4.17 -0.02
C LEU A 289 -28.62 5.46 -0.23
N ALA A 290 -28.58 6.31 0.80
CA ALA A 290 -28.01 7.66 0.69
C ALA A 290 -28.63 8.42 -0.51
N ASN A 291 -27.81 8.87 -1.46
CA ASN A 291 -28.22 9.55 -2.69
C ASN A 291 -28.21 8.63 -3.93
N SER A 292 -28.19 7.30 -3.74
CA SER A 292 -28.19 6.33 -4.83
C SER A 292 -29.38 6.50 -5.76
N THR A 293 -29.12 6.35 -7.06
CA THR A 293 -30.15 6.32 -8.10
C THR A 293 -30.46 4.89 -8.56
N ARG A 294 -29.64 3.92 -8.17
CA ARG A 294 -29.73 2.52 -8.62
C ARG A 294 -30.20 1.57 -7.52
N PHE A 295 -29.72 1.75 -6.29
CA PHE A 295 -29.87 0.83 -5.18
C PHE A 295 -30.57 1.48 -3.99
N GLY A 296 -31.27 0.67 -3.22
CA GLY A 296 -31.93 1.09 -1.99
C GLY A 296 -32.00 -0.04 -0.97
N THR A 297 -32.63 0.23 0.17
CA THR A 297 -33.00 -0.77 1.16
C THR A 297 -34.51 -0.83 1.36
N CYS A 298 -34.99 -2.00 1.78
CA CYS A 298 -36.39 -2.24 2.08
C CYS A 298 -36.74 -1.78 3.48
N GLN A 299 -37.71 -0.85 3.60
CA GLN A 299 -38.18 -0.27 4.86
C GLN A 299 -39.70 -0.27 4.95
#